data_AF-A9GS77-F1
#
_entry.id   AF-A9GS77-F1
#
_cell.length_a   1.000
_cell.length_b   1.000
_cell.length_c   1.000
_cell.angle_alpha   90.00
_cell.angle_beta   90.00
_cell.angle_gamma   90.00
#
_symmetry.space_group_name_H-M   'P 1'
#
loop_
_entity.id
_entity.type
_entity.pdbx_description
1 polymer ?
#
loop_
_entity_poly.entity_id
_entity_poly.type
_entity_poly.pdbx_seq_one_letter_code
_entity_poly.pdbx_strand_id
1 'polypeptide(L)'
;MSGVRPCHMTNIDGAAERLARGDLITPRTETRASSLRSTVGGQRHARRAGGDTAYHSPDKATPSRPRWRSRFAGQDRGDVEIASAIEMPGGVSPRLRAAPRRRKTRTPRNLGGHAPGGWRAHDANPPHLRADLSLYSAKIGALCSMPTPDSSQFLGDPRVLREGNLVKGTLLGSRAEALRQRYGERAVADLSRQLSPQAARYLDDPPMPLAWHDMAPLLEIDCALLHGLFGGRMEKMRFFGAEIARKDLTTTYKTMAAVGSPSVLFKRFGLMYKTYFKYGDFSVTVTGDAAGRATLSGGGLPLYMCGHGISGWVEAGLALLGSRRSAVEHTACRHRGAPRCTWSISW
;
A
#
# COMPACT_ATOMS: atom_id res chain seq x y z
N MET A 1 -10.13 -53.46 40.73
CA MET A 1 -11.18 -52.43 40.82
C MET A 1 -10.67 -51.17 40.15
N SER A 2 -10.98 -50.99 38.88
CA SER A 2 -10.72 -49.76 38.12
C SER A 2 -11.83 -49.64 37.09
N GLY A 3 -12.76 -48.71 37.34
CA GLY A 3 -13.93 -48.48 36.49
C GLY A 3 -13.61 -47.49 35.39
N VAL A 4 -13.75 -47.93 34.14
CA VAL A 4 -13.78 -47.08 32.95
C VAL A 4 -15.21 -47.10 32.43
N ARG A 5 -15.84 -45.92 32.34
CA ARG A 5 -17.16 -45.74 31.72
C ARG A 5 -17.00 -45.58 30.20
N PRO A 6 -17.84 -46.21 29.36
CA PRO A 6 -17.84 -45.96 27.93
C PRO A 6 -18.67 -44.72 27.58
N CYS A 7 -18.10 -43.86 26.73
CA CYS A 7 -18.83 -42.76 26.08
C CYS A 7 -19.69 -43.32 24.94
N HIS A 8 -20.96 -42.94 24.94
CA HIS A 8 -21.90 -43.14 23.85
C HIS A 8 -21.42 -42.42 22.57
N MET A 9 -21.26 -43.17 21.48
CA MET A 9 -21.26 -42.62 20.12
C MET A 9 -22.72 -42.44 19.67
N THR A 10 -23.14 -41.21 19.43
CA THR A 10 -24.35 -40.91 18.67
C THR A 10 -23.98 -40.65 17.21
N ASN A 11 -24.63 -41.42 16.33
CA ASN A 11 -24.64 -41.27 14.88
C ASN A 11 -25.02 -39.83 14.46
N ILE A 12 -24.23 -39.25 13.56
CA ILE A 12 -24.60 -38.07 12.77
C ILE A 12 -24.66 -38.54 11.31
N ASP A 13 -25.71 -39.29 10.98
CA ASP A 13 -26.22 -39.44 9.63
C ASP A 13 -27.57 -38.71 9.60
N GLY A 14 -27.62 -37.51 9.00
CA GLY A 14 -28.86 -36.74 8.99
C GLY A 14 -28.74 -35.26 8.63
N ALA A 15 -27.92 -34.90 7.64
CA ALA A 15 -27.83 -33.52 7.15
C ALA A 15 -27.74 -33.39 5.62
N ALA A 16 -28.26 -34.38 4.87
CA ALA A 16 -28.23 -34.38 3.40
C ALA A 16 -29.61 -34.38 2.73
N GLU A 17 -30.72 -34.20 3.47
CA GLU A 17 -32.07 -34.39 2.90
C GLU A 17 -33.08 -33.29 3.28
N ARG A 18 -32.64 -32.02 3.30
CA ARG A 18 -33.52 -30.85 3.55
C ARG A 18 -33.27 -29.66 2.61
N LEU A 19 -32.99 -29.94 1.33
CA LEU A 19 -32.92 -28.94 0.25
C LEU A 19 -33.84 -29.27 -0.94
N ALA A 20 -34.94 -29.98 -0.71
CA ALA A 20 -35.92 -30.36 -1.74
C ALA A 20 -37.37 -30.11 -1.31
N ARG A 21 -37.66 -28.96 -0.69
CA ARG A 21 -39.04 -28.45 -0.58
C ARG A 21 -39.01 -26.93 -0.78
N GLY A 22 -39.33 -26.53 -2.00
CA GLY A 22 -39.55 -25.13 -2.33
C GLY A 22 -40.84 -24.66 -1.68
N ASP A 23 -40.72 -23.73 -0.74
CA ASP A 23 -41.84 -22.92 -0.27
C ASP A 23 -41.50 -21.45 -0.50
N LEU A 24 -42.24 -20.87 -1.44
CA LEU A 24 -42.29 -19.46 -1.80
C LEU A 24 -42.87 -18.64 -0.63
N ILE A 25 -42.06 -17.77 -0.05
CA ILE A 25 -42.56 -16.68 0.80
C ILE A 25 -42.82 -15.48 -0.11
N THR A 26 -44.09 -15.20 -0.39
CA THR A 26 -44.55 -13.96 -1.04
C THR A 26 -44.47 -12.77 -0.07
N PRO A 27 -43.88 -11.63 -0.47
CA PRO A 27 -44.03 -10.40 0.29
C PRO A 27 -45.35 -9.68 -0.06
N ARG A 28 -46.01 -9.25 1.02
CA ARG A 28 -47.28 -8.52 1.08
C ARG A 28 -47.12 -7.13 0.47
N THR A 29 -47.93 -6.82 -0.55
CA THR A 29 -48.02 -5.50 -1.18
C THR A 29 -48.81 -4.53 -0.31
N GLU A 30 -48.17 -3.46 0.15
CA GLU A 30 -48.86 -2.25 0.63
C GLU A 30 -48.83 -1.17 -0.46
N THR A 31 -50.03 -0.78 -0.85
CA THR A 31 -50.37 0.24 -1.84
C THR A 31 -50.12 1.63 -1.25
N ARG A 32 -49.24 2.43 -1.84
CA ARG A 32 -49.24 3.89 -1.64
C ARG A 32 -49.05 4.62 -2.95
N ALA A 33 -50.09 5.36 -3.31
CA ALA A 33 -50.22 6.15 -4.51
C ALA A 33 -49.15 7.24 -4.60
N SER A 34 -48.54 7.38 -5.78
CA SER A 34 -47.78 8.57 -6.18
C SER A 34 -48.18 8.95 -7.60
N SER A 35 -48.82 10.11 -7.71
CA SER A 35 -49.17 10.75 -8.98
C SER A 35 -47.92 11.41 -9.57
N LEU A 36 -47.49 10.97 -10.75
CA LEU A 36 -46.55 11.73 -11.59
C LEU A 36 -47.16 11.90 -12.99
N ARG A 37 -47.32 13.17 -13.38
CA ARG A 37 -47.77 13.61 -14.69
C ARG A 37 -46.68 13.34 -15.72
N SER A 38 -47.12 12.95 -16.90
CA SER A 38 -46.36 12.59 -18.09
C SER A 38 -45.61 13.77 -18.72
N THR A 39 -44.39 13.50 -19.18
CA THR A 39 -43.70 14.28 -20.22
C THR A 39 -43.42 13.33 -21.37
N VAL A 40 -44.00 13.57 -22.55
CA VAL A 40 -43.53 13.01 -23.83
C VAL A 40 -43.56 14.13 -24.87
N GLY A 41 -42.42 14.80 -25.02
CA GLY A 41 -42.13 15.69 -26.14
C GLY A 41 -41.40 14.90 -27.22
N GLY A 42 -41.93 14.97 -28.44
CA GLY A 42 -41.48 14.18 -29.59
C GLY A 42 -40.10 14.59 -30.14
N GLN A 43 -39.37 13.60 -30.62
CA GLN A 43 -38.21 13.77 -31.49
C GLN A 43 -38.64 13.56 -32.95
N ARG A 44 -38.44 14.59 -33.77
CA ARG A 44 -38.21 14.48 -35.22
C ARG A 44 -36.97 15.30 -35.52
N HIS A 45 -35.98 14.72 -36.18
CA HIS A 45 -35.29 15.37 -37.29
C HIS A 45 -34.55 14.33 -38.13
N ALA A 46 -34.75 14.47 -39.44
CA ALA A 46 -34.24 13.63 -40.49
C ALA A 46 -32.97 14.22 -41.11
N ARG A 47 -32.13 13.31 -41.65
CA ARG A 47 -31.28 13.41 -42.84
C ARG A 47 -30.43 14.69 -43.05
N ARG A 48 -29.12 14.47 -43.24
CA ARG A 48 -28.46 14.71 -44.55
C ARG A 48 -27.12 13.99 -44.64
N ALA A 49 -26.86 13.51 -45.86
CA ALA A 49 -25.66 12.85 -46.32
C ALA A 49 -24.70 13.86 -47.00
N GLY A 50 -23.44 13.45 -47.16
CA GLY A 50 -22.57 13.91 -48.24
C GLY A 50 -21.36 14.73 -47.81
N GLY A 51 -20.16 14.30 -48.22
CA GLY A 51 -18.98 15.16 -48.28
C GLY A 51 -17.66 14.42 -48.10
N ASP A 52 -17.17 13.79 -49.17
CA ASP A 52 -15.74 13.51 -49.36
C ASP A 52 -14.94 14.82 -49.40
N THR A 53 -13.80 14.88 -48.70
CA THR A 53 -12.62 15.63 -49.17
C THR A 53 -11.33 15.19 -48.48
N ALA A 54 -10.41 14.73 -49.32
CA ALA A 54 -8.98 15.02 -49.37
C ALA A 54 -8.16 15.26 -48.07
N TYR A 55 -7.23 14.32 -47.89
CA TYR A 55 -5.83 14.46 -47.48
C TYR A 55 -5.28 15.91 -47.34
N HIS A 56 -4.97 16.30 -46.11
CA HIS A 56 -3.94 17.29 -45.80
C HIS A 56 -3.21 16.90 -44.50
N SER A 57 -1.90 16.66 -44.61
CA SER A 57 -0.96 16.71 -43.49
C SER A 57 -0.60 18.18 -43.24
N PRO A 58 -0.50 18.65 -41.99
CA PRO A 58 0.84 18.94 -41.47
C PRO A 58 1.05 18.79 -39.94
N ASP A 59 2.33 18.64 -39.61
CA ASP A 59 3.08 19.14 -38.45
C ASP A 59 2.67 18.88 -36.98
N LYS A 60 3.61 18.18 -36.32
CA LYS A 60 4.16 18.36 -34.97
C LYS A 60 3.35 19.27 -34.02
N ALA A 61 2.51 18.64 -33.20
CA ALA A 61 1.96 19.22 -31.98
C ALA A 61 2.62 18.61 -30.73
N THR A 62 3.24 19.47 -29.94
CA THR A 62 3.73 19.23 -28.58
C THR A 62 2.57 18.78 -27.66
N PRO A 63 2.71 17.74 -26.81
CA PRO A 63 1.62 17.37 -25.91
C PRO A 63 1.49 18.38 -24.78
N SER A 64 0.39 19.12 -24.79
CA SER A 64 -0.09 19.96 -23.69
C SER A 64 -0.32 19.12 -22.44
N ARG A 65 0.23 19.56 -21.31
CA ARG A 65 -0.02 19.00 -19.97
C ARG A 65 -1.52 18.94 -19.65
N PRO A 66 -2.03 17.89 -19.00
CA PRO A 66 -3.42 17.85 -18.57
C PRO A 66 -3.63 18.86 -17.42
N ARG A 67 -4.51 19.83 -17.67
CA ARG A 67 -4.96 20.84 -16.71
C ARG A 67 -6.05 20.21 -15.84
N TRP A 68 -5.69 19.64 -14.69
CA TRP A 68 -6.65 19.15 -13.71
C TRP A 68 -7.44 20.33 -13.12
N ARG A 69 -8.65 20.57 -13.64
CA ARG A 69 -9.67 21.39 -12.96
C ARG A 69 -10.46 20.49 -12.03
N SER A 70 -10.15 20.53 -10.74
CA SER A 70 -11.02 19.96 -9.71
C SER A 70 -12.28 20.83 -9.57
N ARG A 71 -13.42 20.34 -10.09
CA ARG A 71 -14.75 20.77 -9.61
C ARG A 71 -15.07 19.95 -8.36
N PHE A 72 -14.94 20.56 -7.19
CA PHE A 72 -15.76 20.22 -6.05
C PHE A 72 -16.49 21.49 -5.65
N ALA A 73 -17.78 21.53 -6.00
CA ALA A 73 -18.71 22.53 -5.53
C ALA A 73 -19.07 22.22 -4.07
N GLY A 74 -19.35 23.28 -3.32
CA GLY A 74 -19.38 23.32 -1.88
C GLY A 74 -20.38 22.38 -1.24
N GLN A 75 -19.98 21.89 -0.07
CA GLN A 75 -20.92 21.51 0.96
C GLN A 75 -20.46 22.18 2.25
N ASP A 76 -21.27 23.15 2.68
CA ASP A 76 -21.19 23.82 3.98
C ASP A 76 -21.06 22.79 5.10
N ARG A 77 -20.03 22.98 5.94
CA ARG A 77 -20.03 22.46 7.30
C ARG A 77 -19.53 23.57 8.20
N GLY A 78 -20.38 23.91 9.16
CA GLY A 78 -20.23 25.00 10.10
C GLY A 78 -18.99 24.90 10.98
N ASP A 79 -18.67 26.07 11.50
CA ASP A 79 -17.59 26.34 12.44
C ASP A 79 -17.70 25.43 13.67
N VAL A 80 -16.69 24.58 13.85
CA VAL A 80 -16.39 23.99 15.15
C VAL A 80 -15.17 24.73 15.67
N GLU A 81 -15.43 25.67 16.56
CA GLU A 81 -14.45 26.30 17.44
C GLU A 81 -13.82 25.19 18.31
N ILE A 82 -12.59 24.81 18.00
CA ILE A 82 -11.78 23.99 18.91
C ILE A 82 -11.03 24.96 19.82
N ALA A 83 -11.62 25.19 20.99
CA ALA A 83 -10.98 25.88 22.10
C ALA A 83 -9.65 25.19 22.44
N SER A 84 -8.57 25.96 22.32
CA SER A 84 -7.23 25.57 22.75
C SER A 84 -7.07 25.96 24.22
N ALA A 85 -7.09 24.98 25.12
CA ALA A 85 -6.71 25.18 26.52
C ALA A 85 -6.02 23.92 27.05
N ILE A 86 -4.70 23.91 26.98
CA ILE A 86 -3.85 23.14 27.90
C ILE A 86 -2.91 24.16 28.53
N GLU A 87 -3.29 24.60 29.72
CA GLU A 87 -2.43 25.37 30.62
C GLU A 87 -1.27 24.48 31.07
N MET A 88 -0.05 24.94 30.83
CA MET A 88 1.16 24.36 31.41
C MET A 88 1.50 25.14 32.68
N PRO A 89 1.66 24.51 33.85
CA PRO A 89 2.05 25.23 35.06
C PRO A 89 3.49 25.73 34.96
N GLY A 90 3.69 26.98 35.36
CA GLY A 90 4.95 27.70 35.34
C GLY A 90 6.03 27.02 36.16
N GLY A 91 7.13 26.65 35.49
CA GLY A 91 8.38 26.20 36.10
C GLY A 91 9.43 27.32 36.05
N VAL A 92 9.81 27.80 37.23
CA VAL A 92 10.86 28.79 37.47
C VAL A 92 12.22 28.30 36.93
N SER A 93 12.86 29.10 36.08
CA SER A 93 14.24 28.87 35.59
C SER A 93 15.28 29.18 36.66
N PRO A 94 16.21 28.26 36.99
CA PRO A 94 17.41 28.62 37.73
C PRO A 94 18.48 29.18 36.79
N ARG A 95 18.96 30.39 37.11
CA ARG A 95 20.13 31.04 36.50
C ARG A 95 21.38 30.15 36.67
N LEU A 96 21.88 29.57 35.58
CA LEU A 96 23.20 28.96 35.52
C LEU A 96 24.27 30.06 35.42
N ARG A 97 25.09 30.19 36.47
CA ARG A 97 26.30 31.03 36.48
C ARG A 97 27.35 30.43 35.55
N ALA A 98 27.93 31.27 34.71
CA ALA A 98 29.05 30.92 33.84
C ALA A 98 30.32 30.65 34.67
N ALA A 99 30.97 29.51 34.41
CA ALA A 99 32.31 29.19 34.90
C ALA A 99 33.38 29.63 33.88
N PRO A 100 34.58 30.06 34.33
CA PRO A 100 35.61 30.60 33.46
C PRO A 100 36.31 29.52 32.62
N ARG A 101 36.46 29.82 31.31
CA ARG A 101 37.22 29.02 30.34
C ARG A 101 38.72 29.04 30.66
N ARG A 102 39.28 27.89 31.07
CA ARG A 102 40.73 27.65 31.05
C ARG A 102 41.21 27.38 29.63
N ARG A 103 42.05 28.27 29.12
CA ARG A 103 42.80 28.15 27.86
C ARG A 103 43.91 27.11 28.05
N LYS A 104 43.87 25.98 27.34
CA LYS A 104 45.00 25.06 27.19
C LYS A 104 45.53 25.15 25.76
N THR A 105 46.72 25.70 25.63
CA THR A 105 47.60 25.62 24.48
C THR A 105 48.24 24.22 24.44
N ARG A 106 48.15 23.51 23.31
CA ARG A 106 49.16 22.52 22.92
C ARG A 106 49.08 22.14 21.44
N THR A 107 50.13 22.55 20.73
CA THR A 107 50.88 21.97 19.60
C THR A 107 50.18 21.26 18.42
N PRO A 108 50.60 21.58 17.16
CA PRO A 108 50.17 20.86 15.97
C PRO A 108 50.94 19.55 15.80
N ARG A 109 50.23 18.47 15.45
CA ARG A 109 50.85 17.24 14.92
C ARG A 109 50.45 17.10 13.46
N ASN A 110 51.47 16.99 12.64
CA ASN A 110 51.42 16.99 11.19
C ASN A 110 51.42 15.55 10.65
N LEU A 111 50.84 15.38 9.46
CA LEU A 111 51.05 14.34 8.44
C LEU A 111 50.49 12.93 8.66
N GLY A 112 49.67 12.51 7.68
CA GLY A 112 49.25 11.14 7.44
C GLY A 112 48.15 11.08 6.39
N GLY A 113 48.47 11.47 5.15
CA GLY A 113 47.54 11.37 4.02
C GLY A 113 47.30 9.91 3.62
N HIS A 114 46.04 9.49 3.68
CA HIS A 114 45.56 8.28 3.00
C HIS A 114 44.47 8.67 2.00
N ALA A 115 44.68 8.29 0.75
CA ALA A 115 43.74 8.46 -0.34
C ALA A 115 42.43 7.67 -0.09
N PRO A 116 41.26 8.18 -0.51
CA PRO A 116 40.01 7.45 -0.39
C PRO A 116 39.98 6.29 -1.40
N GLY A 117 40.12 5.07 -0.89
CA GLY A 117 39.87 3.84 -1.63
C GLY A 117 38.42 3.78 -2.10
N GLY A 118 38.22 3.52 -3.39
CA GLY A 118 36.91 3.41 -4.01
C GLY A 118 36.06 2.32 -3.36
N TRP A 119 34.82 2.68 -3.05
CA TRP A 119 33.75 1.76 -2.68
C TRP A 119 33.45 0.87 -3.89
N ARG A 120 34.06 -0.32 -3.94
CA ARG A 120 33.62 -1.37 -4.88
C ARG A 120 32.25 -1.85 -4.41
N ALA A 121 31.27 -1.79 -5.30
CA ALA A 121 30.01 -2.48 -5.11
C ALA A 121 30.32 -3.97 -4.89
N HIS A 122 30.09 -4.45 -3.67
CA HIS A 122 30.06 -5.89 -3.43
C HIS A 122 28.85 -6.42 -4.20
N ASP A 123 29.12 -7.21 -5.25
CA ASP A 123 28.14 -8.11 -5.86
C ASP A 123 27.71 -9.13 -4.81
N ALA A 124 26.75 -8.73 -3.97
CA ALA A 124 26.23 -9.51 -2.87
C ALA A 124 24.90 -10.15 -3.27
N ASN A 125 24.98 -11.31 -3.92
CA ASN A 125 23.90 -12.28 -3.83
C ASN A 125 24.50 -13.66 -3.54
N PRO A 126 24.40 -14.16 -2.30
CA PRO A 126 25.01 -15.43 -1.96
C PRO A 126 24.34 -16.60 -2.73
N PRO A 127 25.12 -17.63 -3.10
CA PRO A 127 24.69 -18.69 -4.03
C PRO A 127 23.51 -19.54 -3.56
N HIS A 128 23.19 -19.57 -2.26
CA HIS A 128 22.00 -20.29 -1.74
C HIS A 128 20.66 -19.68 -2.21
N LEU A 129 20.63 -18.40 -2.60
CA LEU A 129 19.40 -17.76 -3.08
C LEU A 129 19.00 -18.19 -4.49
N ARG A 130 19.93 -18.68 -5.32
CA ARG A 130 19.58 -19.18 -6.68
C ARG A 130 18.78 -20.49 -6.63
N ALA A 131 19.04 -21.33 -5.63
CA ALA A 131 18.25 -22.55 -5.41
C ALA A 131 16.84 -22.22 -4.91
N ASP A 132 16.69 -21.18 -4.08
CA ASP A 132 15.40 -20.75 -3.54
C ASP A 132 14.51 -20.02 -4.56
N LEU A 133 15.09 -19.37 -5.59
CA LEU A 133 14.28 -18.76 -6.66
C LEU A 133 13.51 -19.80 -7.50
N SER A 134 14.01 -21.04 -7.57
CA SER A 134 13.28 -22.15 -8.18
C SER A 134 12.02 -22.51 -7.36
N LEU A 135 12.17 -22.61 -6.04
CA LEU A 135 11.05 -22.78 -5.11
C LEU A 135 10.11 -21.59 -5.12
N TYR A 136 10.62 -20.36 -5.26
CA TYR A 136 9.81 -19.16 -5.45
C TYR A 136 8.97 -19.25 -6.72
N SER A 137 9.54 -19.73 -7.85
CA SER A 137 8.79 -19.93 -9.08
C SER A 137 7.73 -21.03 -8.96
N ALA A 138 8.03 -22.12 -8.24
CA ALA A 138 7.08 -23.20 -7.99
C ALA A 138 5.95 -22.75 -7.04
N LYS A 139 6.27 -21.94 -6.02
CA LYS A 139 5.29 -21.33 -5.10
C LYS A 139 4.44 -20.26 -5.79
N ILE A 140 5.02 -19.44 -6.68
CA ILE A 140 4.23 -18.55 -7.54
C ILE A 140 3.36 -19.37 -8.50
N GLY A 141 3.87 -20.48 -9.03
CA GLY A 141 3.07 -21.43 -9.80
C GLY A 141 1.86 -21.94 -9.02
N ALA A 142 2.01 -22.22 -7.71
CA ALA A 142 0.90 -22.59 -6.84
C ALA A 142 -0.07 -21.42 -6.58
N LEU A 143 0.40 -20.17 -6.53
CA LEU A 143 -0.47 -18.98 -6.53
C LEU A 143 -1.28 -18.88 -7.84
N CYS A 144 -0.73 -19.35 -8.96
CA CYS A 144 -1.43 -19.46 -10.25
C CYS A 144 -2.38 -20.67 -10.34
N SER A 145 -2.36 -21.60 -9.39
CA SER A 145 -3.27 -22.76 -9.35
C SER A 145 -4.64 -22.41 -8.73
N MET A 146 -4.80 -21.21 -8.17
CA MET A 146 -6.12 -20.69 -7.81
C MET A 146 -6.88 -20.35 -9.10
N PRO A 147 -8.12 -20.83 -9.29
CA PRO A 147 -8.93 -20.51 -10.46
C PRO A 147 -9.47 -19.09 -10.29
N THR A 148 -8.61 -18.09 -10.44
CA THR A 148 -9.00 -16.68 -10.37
C THR A 148 -8.75 -15.97 -11.71
N PRO A 149 -9.57 -14.96 -12.04
CA PRO A 149 -9.39 -14.13 -13.23
C PRO A 149 -7.97 -13.56 -13.27
N ASP A 150 -7.43 -13.47 -14.49
CA ASP A 150 -6.11 -12.97 -14.88
C ASP A 150 -5.35 -12.20 -13.78
N SER A 151 -4.62 -12.93 -12.94
CA SER A 151 -3.84 -12.36 -11.83
C SER A 151 -2.76 -11.40 -12.33
N SER A 152 -2.43 -11.42 -13.64
CA SER A 152 -1.51 -10.47 -14.25
C SER A 152 -2.01 -9.03 -14.16
N GLN A 153 -3.33 -8.81 -14.06
CA GLN A 153 -3.90 -7.48 -13.85
C GLN A 153 -3.45 -6.86 -12.52
N PHE A 154 -3.25 -7.69 -11.49
CA PHE A 154 -2.86 -7.24 -10.14
C PHE A 154 -1.35 -7.33 -9.90
N LEU A 155 -0.75 -8.43 -10.35
CA LEU A 155 0.64 -8.73 -10.09
C LEU A 155 1.58 -8.12 -11.13
N GLY A 156 1.10 -7.91 -12.36
CA GLY A 156 1.86 -7.35 -13.48
C GLY A 156 2.80 -8.36 -14.15
N ASP A 157 3.81 -7.84 -14.85
CA ASP A 157 4.79 -8.65 -15.58
C ASP A 157 5.52 -9.66 -14.67
N PRO A 158 5.42 -10.98 -14.94
CA PRO A 158 6.07 -12.00 -14.13
C PRO A 158 7.61 -11.92 -14.16
N ARG A 159 8.22 -11.29 -15.17
CA ARG A 159 9.67 -11.07 -15.22
C ARG A 159 10.12 -10.16 -14.08
N VAL A 160 9.34 -9.12 -13.78
CA VAL A 160 9.62 -8.19 -12.67
C VAL A 160 9.45 -8.92 -11.34
N LEU A 161 8.39 -9.71 -11.18
CA LEU A 161 8.13 -10.48 -9.95
C LEU A 161 9.22 -11.52 -9.67
N ARG A 162 9.76 -12.16 -10.71
CA ARG A 162 10.82 -13.17 -10.58
C ARG A 162 12.14 -12.63 -10.02
N GLU A 163 12.35 -11.32 -10.04
CA GLU A 163 13.47 -10.71 -9.32
C GLU A 163 13.35 -10.91 -7.81
N GLY A 164 12.12 -11.12 -7.33
CA GLY A 164 11.81 -11.40 -5.94
C GLY A 164 12.02 -10.20 -5.01
N ASN A 165 11.51 -10.37 -3.80
CA ASN A 165 11.87 -9.53 -2.67
C ASN A 165 11.76 -10.34 -1.38
N LEU A 166 12.52 -9.93 -0.36
CA LEU A 166 12.23 -10.33 1.01
C LEU A 166 11.54 -9.16 1.70
N VAL A 167 10.54 -9.48 2.51
CA VAL A 167 9.76 -8.50 3.24
C VAL A 167 10.02 -8.61 4.74
N LYS A 168 9.94 -7.49 5.42
CA LYS A 168 10.12 -7.42 6.87
C LYS A 168 8.89 -7.98 7.58
N GLY A 169 9.09 -8.67 8.71
CA GLY A 169 7.99 -9.18 9.53
C GLY A 169 7.00 -8.09 9.95
N THR A 170 7.47 -6.85 10.20
CA THR A 170 6.60 -5.69 10.44
C THR A 170 5.56 -5.50 9.33
N LEU A 171 5.94 -5.66 8.06
CA LEU A 171 5.03 -5.46 6.93
C LEU A 171 3.87 -6.47 6.92
N LEU A 172 4.16 -7.71 7.35
CA LEU A 172 3.19 -8.79 7.47
C LEU A 172 2.27 -8.55 8.67
N GLY A 173 2.84 -8.20 9.83
CA GLY A 173 2.07 -7.89 11.04
C GLY A 173 1.15 -6.69 10.87
N SER A 174 1.62 -5.61 10.25
CA SER A 174 0.80 -4.42 10.01
C SER A 174 -0.39 -4.69 9.09
N ARG A 175 -0.28 -5.65 8.16
CA ARG A 175 -1.43 -6.11 7.37
C ARG A 175 -2.42 -6.90 8.19
N ALA A 176 -1.94 -7.91 8.93
CA ALA A 176 -2.80 -8.73 9.76
C ALA A 176 -3.60 -7.87 10.75
N GLU A 177 -2.94 -6.88 11.36
CA GLU A 177 -3.60 -5.95 12.27
C GLU A 177 -4.58 -5.00 11.54
N ALA A 178 -4.18 -4.41 10.41
CA ALA A 178 -5.07 -3.55 9.62
C ALA A 178 -6.34 -4.29 9.18
N LEU A 179 -6.21 -5.58 8.86
CA LEU A 179 -7.36 -6.42 8.52
C LEU A 179 -8.29 -6.64 9.70
N ARG A 180 -7.75 -7.00 10.87
CA ARG A 180 -8.54 -7.16 12.11
C ARG A 180 -9.26 -5.87 12.49
N GLN A 181 -8.54 -4.75 12.49
CA GLN A 181 -9.09 -3.45 12.85
C GLN A 181 -10.21 -3.00 11.92
N ARG A 182 -10.09 -3.27 10.61
CA ARG A 182 -11.04 -2.76 9.61
C ARG A 182 -12.19 -3.71 9.31
N TYR A 183 -11.94 -5.01 9.30
CA TYR A 183 -12.87 -6.03 8.83
C TYR A 183 -13.26 -7.05 9.91
N GLY A 184 -12.59 -7.03 11.06
CA GLY A 184 -12.88 -7.92 12.20
C GLY A 184 -12.30 -9.34 12.04
N GLU A 185 -12.27 -10.08 13.15
CA GLU A 185 -11.71 -11.43 13.22
C GLU A 185 -12.41 -12.42 12.27
N ARG A 186 -13.73 -12.26 12.06
CA ARG A 186 -14.47 -13.11 11.12
C ARG A 186 -13.92 -13.00 9.70
N ALA A 187 -13.66 -11.77 9.22
CA ALA A 187 -13.12 -11.58 7.89
C ALA A 187 -11.70 -12.14 7.76
N VAL A 188 -10.88 -12.03 8.81
CA VAL A 188 -9.54 -12.62 8.85
C VAL A 188 -9.62 -14.15 8.80
N ALA A 189 -10.50 -14.77 9.60
CA ALA A 189 -10.72 -16.21 9.58
C ALA A 189 -11.23 -16.70 8.22
N ASP A 190 -12.15 -15.97 7.59
CA ASP A 190 -12.68 -16.29 6.26
C ASP A 190 -11.61 -16.19 5.17
N LEU A 191 -10.72 -15.20 5.28
CA LEU A 191 -9.56 -15.06 4.39
C LEU A 191 -8.56 -16.19 4.62
N SER A 192 -8.19 -16.50 5.87
CA SER A 192 -7.22 -17.54 6.22
C SER A 192 -7.59 -18.93 5.68
N ARG A 193 -8.88 -19.25 5.57
CA ARG A 193 -9.34 -20.52 4.98
C ARG A 193 -9.07 -20.66 3.48
N GLN A 194 -8.78 -19.55 2.79
CA GLN A 194 -8.47 -19.51 1.36
C GLN A 194 -6.96 -19.46 1.08
N LEU A 195 -6.15 -19.39 2.13
CA LEU A 195 -4.71 -19.20 2.05
C LEU A 195 -3.97 -20.51 2.31
N SER A 196 -2.75 -20.60 1.80
CA SER A 196 -1.78 -21.61 2.18
C SER A 196 -1.52 -21.57 3.69
N PRO A 197 -1.11 -22.70 4.29
CA PRO A 197 -0.79 -22.74 5.72
C PRO A 197 0.27 -21.73 6.16
N GLN A 198 1.16 -21.30 5.26
CA GLN A 198 2.16 -20.28 5.60
C GLN A 198 1.54 -18.88 5.65
N ALA A 199 0.76 -18.50 4.64
CA ALA A 199 0.10 -17.20 4.58
C ALA A 199 -0.97 -17.05 5.67
N ALA A 200 -1.78 -18.10 5.91
CA ALA A 200 -2.75 -18.14 7.01
C ALA A 200 -2.09 -17.93 8.38
N ARG A 201 -0.92 -18.56 8.62
CA ARG A 201 -0.15 -18.36 9.86
C ARG A 201 0.27 -16.92 10.07
N TYR A 202 0.69 -16.20 9.04
CA TYR A 202 1.08 -14.79 9.18
C TYR A 202 -0.09 -13.86 9.50
N LEU A 203 -1.33 -14.27 9.19
CA LEU A 203 -2.52 -13.55 9.67
C LEU A 203 -2.78 -13.85 11.13
N ASP A 204 -2.74 -15.13 11.54
CA ASP A 204 -3.04 -15.58 12.89
C ASP A 204 -1.96 -15.14 13.91
N ASP A 205 -0.72 -15.54 13.68
CA ASP A 205 0.47 -15.25 14.48
C ASP A 205 1.51 -14.50 13.62
N PRO A 206 1.48 -13.15 13.62
CA PRO A 206 2.41 -12.34 12.86
C PRO A 206 3.87 -12.70 13.14
N PRO A 207 4.72 -12.84 12.10
CA PRO A 207 6.08 -13.24 12.32
C PRO A 207 6.91 -12.15 13.01
N MET A 208 8.07 -12.55 13.55
CA MET A 208 8.97 -11.65 14.26
C MET A 208 9.24 -10.36 13.45
N PRO A 209 8.93 -9.17 14.00
CA PRO A 209 8.94 -7.92 13.22
C PRO A 209 10.27 -7.62 12.54
N LEU A 210 11.40 -8.01 13.13
CA LEU A 210 12.73 -7.73 12.59
C LEU A 210 13.28 -8.80 11.62
N ALA A 211 12.59 -9.92 11.44
CA ALA A 211 13.02 -10.96 10.51
C ALA A 211 12.68 -10.60 9.05
N TRP A 212 13.43 -11.21 8.13
CA TRP A 212 13.16 -11.15 6.69
C TRP A 212 12.43 -12.44 6.28
N HIS A 213 11.39 -12.30 5.48
CA HIS A 213 10.53 -13.40 5.03
C HIS A 213 10.36 -13.35 3.51
N ASP A 214 10.08 -14.51 2.92
CA ASP A 214 9.65 -14.58 1.52
C ASP A 214 8.46 -13.66 1.27
N MET A 215 8.46 -12.96 0.14
CA MET A 215 7.32 -12.13 -0.25
C MET A 215 6.12 -12.97 -0.73
N ALA A 216 6.29 -14.25 -1.07
CA ALA A 216 5.21 -15.05 -1.65
C ALA A 216 3.95 -15.14 -0.75
N PRO A 217 4.04 -15.41 0.56
CA PRO A 217 2.87 -15.36 1.46
C PRO A 217 2.19 -13.98 1.52
N LEU A 218 2.96 -12.89 1.40
CA LEU A 218 2.42 -11.53 1.32
C LEU A 218 1.57 -11.34 0.07
N LEU A 219 2.09 -11.79 -1.08
CA LEU A 219 1.36 -11.71 -2.36
C LEU A 219 0.07 -12.51 -2.30
N GLU A 220 0.10 -13.68 -1.67
CA GLU A 220 -1.08 -14.52 -1.49
C GLU A 220 -2.18 -13.81 -0.68
N ILE A 221 -1.81 -13.23 0.46
CA ILE A 221 -2.72 -12.45 1.31
C ILE A 221 -3.30 -11.30 0.48
N ASP A 222 -2.45 -10.49 -0.16
CA ASP A 222 -2.90 -9.31 -0.91
C ASP A 222 -3.78 -9.70 -2.12
N CYS A 223 -3.52 -10.82 -2.79
CA CYS A 223 -4.38 -11.34 -3.86
C CYS A 223 -5.74 -11.78 -3.32
N ALA A 224 -5.77 -12.53 -2.22
CA ALA A 224 -7.03 -12.95 -1.60
C ALA A 224 -7.85 -11.75 -1.11
N LEU A 225 -7.20 -10.69 -0.60
CA LEU A 225 -7.85 -9.41 -0.29
C LEU A 225 -8.46 -8.75 -1.52
N LEU A 226 -7.67 -8.67 -2.60
CA LEU A 226 -8.10 -8.07 -3.86
C LEU A 226 -9.31 -8.79 -4.44
N HIS A 227 -9.26 -10.12 -4.57
CA HIS A 227 -10.35 -10.90 -5.14
C HIS A 227 -11.57 -10.99 -4.22
N GLY A 228 -11.36 -11.16 -2.92
CA GLY A 228 -12.42 -11.29 -1.92
C GLY A 228 -12.93 -9.94 -1.45
N LEU A 229 -12.35 -9.42 -0.36
CA LEU A 229 -12.84 -8.23 0.36
C LEU A 229 -12.94 -6.97 -0.52
N PHE A 230 -12.07 -6.85 -1.52
CA PHE A 230 -12.03 -5.67 -2.37
C PHE A 230 -12.88 -5.82 -3.64
N GLY A 231 -13.17 -7.06 -4.06
CA GLY A 231 -13.96 -7.37 -5.24
C GLY A 231 -13.29 -6.88 -6.53
N GLY A 232 -11.98 -7.12 -6.67
CA GLY A 232 -11.16 -6.73 -7.83
C GLY A 232 -10.76 -5.25 -7.89
N ARG A 233 -11.20 -4.42 -6.94
CA ARG A 233 -10.95 -2.98 -6.92
C ARG A 233 -9.55 -2.63 -6.42
N MET A 234 -8.60 -2.47 -7.35
CA MET A 234 -7.21 -2.11 -7.05
C MET A 234 -7.06 -0.80 -6.28
N GLU A 235 -7.95 0.16 -6.51
CA GLU A 235 -7.96 1.44 -5.79
C GLU A 235 -8.10 1.26 -4.27
N LYS A 236 -8.71 0.16 -3.81
CA LYS A 236 -8.76 -0.18 -2.38
C LYS A 236 -7.41 -0.48 -1.76
N MET A 237 -6.44 -0.97 -2.53
CA MET A 237 -5.06 -1.15 -2.04
C MET A 237 -4.38 0.19 -1.71
N ARG A 238 -4.82 1.30 -2.31
CA ARG A 238 -4.32 2.63 -1.95
C ARG A 238 -4.76 3.01 -0.55
N PHE A 239 -6.04 2.83 -0.24
CA PHE A 239 -6.56 3.05 1.10
C PHE A 239 -5.94 2.11 2.12
N PHE A 240 -5.74 0.84 1.76
CA PHE A 240 -5.10 -0.12 2.64
C PHE A 240 -3.63 0.23 2.94
N GLY A 241 -2.87 0.66 1.93
CA GLY A 241 -1.52 1.19 2.12
C GLY A 241 -1.47 2.42 3.01
N ALA A 242 -2.48 3.30 2.92
CA ALA A 242 -2.63 4.44 3.81
C ALA A 242 -2.87 4.05 5.28
N GLU A 243 -3.70 3.03 5.55
CA GLU A 243 -3.91 2.52 6.92
C GLU A 243 -2.60 1.97 7.53
N ILE A 244 -1.88 1.17 6.75
CA ILE A 244 -0.58 0.63 7.16
C ILE A 244 0.39 1.78 7.50
N ALA A 245 0.48 2.80 6.65
CA ALA A 245 1.33 3.97 6.93
C ALA A 245 0.94 4.69 8.23
N ARG A 246 -0.36 4.91 8.46
CA ARG A 246 -0.82 5.63 9.66
C ARG A 246 -0.40 4.91 10.93
N LYS A 247 -0.58 3.59 10.95
CA LYS A 247 -0.14 2.75 12.05
C LYS A 247 1.38 2.79 12.19
N ASP A 248 2.10 2.46 11.12
CA ASP A 248 3.54 2.23 11.19
C ASP A 248 4.30 3.50 11.53
N LEU A 249 3.89 4.65 10.98
CA LEU A 249 4.52 5.94 11.24
C LEU A 249 4.17 6.53 12.60
N THR A 250 3.09 6.10 13.24
CA THR A 250 2.74 6.53 14.61
C THR A 250 3.23 5.56 15.69
N THR A 251 3.65 4.36 15.29
CA THR A 251 4.10 3.29 16.20
C THR A 251 5.55 2.88 15.89
N THR A 252 5.75 1.87 15.04
CA THR A 252 7.06 1.23 14.78
C THR A 252 8.14 2.18 14.28
N TYR A 253 7.76 3.14 13.43
CA TYR A 253 8.66 4.13 12.84
C TYR A 253 8.38 5.55 13.35
N LYS A 254 7.77 5.66 14.55
CA LYS A 254 7.47 6.95 15.18
C LYS A 254 8.68 7.86 15.24
N THR A 255 9.86 7.37 15.61
CA THR A 255 11.08 8.21 15.70
C THR A 255 11.51 8.76 14.34
N MET A 256 11.21 8.07 13.26
CA MET A 256 11.52 8.52 11.91
C MET A 256 10.49 9.52 11.37
N ALA A 257 9.26 9.51 11.88
CA ALA A 257 8.17 10.40 11.51
C ALA A 257 8.00 11.63 12.44
N ALA A 258 8.20 11.46 13.75
CA ALA A 258 7.80 12.41 14.80
C ALA A 258 8.55 13.75 14.81
N VAL A 259 9.63 13.88 14.04
CA VAL A 259 10.45 15.09 13.99
C VAL A 259 10.70 15.44 12.54
N GLY A 260 9.76 16.15 11.90
CA GLY A 260 9.96 16.63 10.55
C GLY A 260 8.77 17.31 9.89
N SER A 261 9.09 18.09 8.86
CA SER A 261 8.14 18.52 7.84
C SER A 261 7.91 17.41 6.80
N PRO A 262 6.87 17.50 5.95
CA PRO A 262 6.67 16.57 4.84
C PRO A 262 7.93 16.40 3.96
N SER A 263 8.68 17.49 3.73
CA SER A 263 9.93 17.46 2.97
C SER A 263 11.03 16.62 3.64
N VAL A 264 11.07 16.54 4.97
CA VAL A 264 12.02 15.69 5.71
C VAL A 264 11.65 14.21 5.55
N LEU A 265 10.36 13.88 5.66
CA LEU A 265 9.89 12.51 5.45
C LEU A 265 10.12 12.06 4.00
N PHE A 266 9.81 12.90 3.02
CA PHE A 266 10.05 12.61 1.61
C PHE A 266 11.52 12.23 1.36
N LYS A 267 12.47 13.00 1.90
CA LYS A 267 13.91 12.70 1.83
C LYS A 267 14.30 11.35 2.48
N ARG A 268 13.47 10.81 3.37
CA ARG A 268 13.69 9.54 4.07
C ARG A 268 12.99 8.34 3.44
N PHE A 269 12.20 8.49 2.37
CA PHE A 269 11.49 7.36 1.77
C PHE A 269 12.41 6.22 1.32
N GLY A 270 13.61 6.53 0.84
CA GLY A 270 14.59 5.50 0.52
C GLY A 270 15.03 4.66 1.73
N LEU A 271 15.13 5.29 2.91
CA LEU A 271 15.42 4.59 4.16
C LEU A 271 14.21 3.75 4.61
N MET A 272 13.01 4.30 4.54
CA MET A 272 11.76 3.60 4.88
C MET A 272 11.54 2.38 4.00
N TYR A 273 11.80 2.50 2.70
CA TYR A 273 11.71 1.36 1.79
C TYR A 273 12.55 0.18 2.29
N LYS A 274 13.78 0.44 2.74
CA LYS A 274 14.69 -0.59 3.28
C LYS A 274 14.25 -1.16 4.63
N THR A 275 13.30 -0.55 5.34
CA THR A 275 12.72 -1.16 6.54
C THR A 275 11.65 -2.19 6.22
N TYR A 276 11.07 -2.16 5.02
CA TYR A 276 10.04 -3.09 4.57
C TYR A 276 10.55 -4.13 3.57
N PHE A 277 11.47 -3.74 2.69
CA PHE A 277 11.94 -4.53 1.56
C PHE A 277 13.45 -4.69 1.58
N LYS A 278 13.92 -5.90 1.29
CA LYS A 278 15.35 -6.22 1.31
C LYS A 278 16.06 -5.75 0.04
N TYR A 279 15.43 -5.92 -1.11
CA TYR A 279 16.01 -5.64 -2.42
C TYR A 279 15.34 -4.45 -3.11
N GLY A 280 16.08 -3.87 -4.06
CA GLY A 280 15.71 -2.66 -4.78
C GLY A 280 16.37 -1.41 -4.19
N ASP A 281 16.58 -0.43 -5.05
CA ASP A 281 17.11 0.89 -4.69
C ASP A 281 16.02 1.94 -4.87
N PHE A 282 15.50 2.44 -3.75
CA PHE A 282 14.49 3.48 -3.70
C PHE A 282 15.16 4.82 -3.41
N SER A 283 15.26 5.66 -4.42
CA SER A 283 15.87 6.99 -4.34
C SER A 283 14.83 8.09 -4.49
N VAL A 284 15.13 9.26 -3.94
CA VAL A 284 14.25 10.43 -4.00
C VAL A 284 15.04 11.67 -4.43
N THR A 285 14.39 12.54 -5.18
CA THR A 285 14.95 13.82 -5.64
C THR A 285 13.91 14.90 -5.42
N VAL A 286 14.25 15.92 -4.64
CA VAL A 286 13.39 17.11 -4.45
C VAL A 286 13.47 17.96 -5.72
N THR A 287 12.31 18.31 -6.29
CA THR A 287 12.22 19.08 -7.54
C THR A 287 11.59 20.46 -7.34
N GLY A 288 11.20 20.80 -6.11
CA GLY A 288 10.70 22.11 -5.68
C GLY A 288 10.41 22.10 -4.18
N ASP A 289 9.91 23.20 -3.63
CA ASP A 289 9.71 23.36 -2.17
C ASP A 289 8.74 22.32 -1.59
N ALA A 290 7.75 21.93 -2.39
CA ALA A 290 6.63 21.06 -2.04
C ALA A 290 6.44 19.92 -3.07
N ALA A 291 7.52 19.54 -3.77
CA ALA A 291 7.47 18.52 -4.80
C ALA A 291 8.76 17.73 -4.94
N GLY A 292 8.64 16.48 -5.37
CA GLY A 292 9.77 15.63 -5.67
C GLY A 292 9.41 14.42 -6.52
N ARG A 293 10.44 13.69 -6.90
CA ARG A 293 10.36 12.43 -7.63
C ARG A 293 10.94 11.31 -6.79
N ALA A 294 10.23 10.19 -6.70
CA ALA A 294 10.76 8.94 -6.18
C ALA A 294 11.04 7.97 -7.34
N THR A 295 12.08 7.15 -7.21
CA THR A 295 12.50 6.16 -8.21
C THR A 295 12.85 4.86 -7.52
N LEU A 296 12.29 3.75 -7.98
CA LEU A 296 12.66 2.40 -7.55
C LEU A 296 13.30 1.64 -8.72
N SER A 297 14.53 1.18 -8.51
CA SER A 297 15.27 0.34 -9.45
C SER A 297 15.55 -1.03 -8.85
N GLY A 298 15.23 -2.11 -9.56
CA GLY A 298 15.33 -3.48 -9.03
C GLY A 298 14.32 -3.78 -7.92
N GLY A 299 14.38 -5.00 -7.38
CA GLY A 299 13.41 -5.50 -6.39
C GLY A 299 12.05 -5.76 -7.04
N GLY A 300 11.68 -7.03 -7.15
CA GLY A 300 10.40 -7.41 -7.74
C GLY A 300 9.26 -7.04 -6.79
N LEU A 301 8.55 -5.95 -7.07
CA LEU A 301 7.28 -5.62 -6.40
C LEU A 301 6.12 -5.99 -7.33
N PRO A 302 4.90 -6.24 -6.81
CA PRO A 302 3.73 -6.44 -7.63
C PRO A 302 3.12 -5.11 -8.11
N LEU A 303 2.43 -5.16 -9.25
CA LEU A 303 1.85 -3.98 -9.90
C LEU A 303 0.89 -3.19 -8.99
N TYR A 304 0.02 -3.87 -8.23
CA TYR A 304 -0.88 -3.23 -7.28
C TYR A 304 -0.12 -2.42 -6.21
N MET A 305 1.05 -2.89 -5.80
CA MET A 305 1.86 -2.22 -4.77
C MET A 305 2.57 -1.01 -5.37
N CYS A 306 3.09 -1.11 -6.60
CA CYS A 306 3.69 0.04 -7.28
C CYS A 306 2.67 1.15 -7.53
N GLY A 307 1.49 0.80 -8.07
CA GLY A 307 0.48 1.79 -8.46
C GLY A 307 -0.31 2.36 -7.28
N HIS A 308 -0.66 1.51 -6.31
CA HIS A 308 -1.63 1.87 -5.26
C HIS A 308 -1.03 1.80 -3.86
N GLY A 309 -0.41 0.69 -3.49
CA GLY A 309 0.09 0.48 -2.12
C GLY A 309 1.09 1.56 -1.68
N ILE A 310 2.18 1.74 -2.43
CA ILE A 310 3.21 2.76 -2.15
C ILE A 310 2.61 4.17 -2.21
N SER A 311 1.79 4.45 -3.21
CA SER A 311 1.17 5.76 -3.37
C SER A 311 0.30 6.14 -2.16
N GLY A 312 -0.54 5.23 -1.69
CA GLY A 312 -1.38 5.45 -0.51
C GLY A 312 -0.58 5.58 0.78
N TRP A 313 0.49 4.77 0.91
CA TRP A 313 1.40 4.87 2.05
C TRP A 313 2.07 6.24 2.13
N VAL A 314 2.58 6.73 0.99
CA VAL A 314 3.23 8.05 0.88
C VAL A 314 2.27 9.18 1.20
N GLU A 315 1.06 9.16 0.63
CA GLU A 315 0.05 10.20 0.87
C GLU A 315 -0.32 10.31 2.35
N ALA A 316 -0.57 9.18 3.00
CA ALA A 316 -0.88 9.14 4.43
C ALA A 316 0.29 9.63 5.29
N GLY A 317 1.52 9.25 4.96
CA GLY A 317 2.70 9.74 5.67
C GLY A 317 2.89 11.26 5.56
N LEU A 318 2.70 11.83 4.38
CA LEU A 318 2.76 13.28 4.18
C LEU A 318 1.63 14.01 4.92
N ALA A 319 0.42 13.43 4.91
CA ALA A 319 -0.73 13.98 5.62
C ALA A 319 -0.52 13.99 7.15
N LEU A 320 0.07 12.93 7.72
CA LEU A 320 0.43 12.86 9.14
C LEU A 320 1.40 13.97 9.57
N LEU A 321 2.19 14.51 8.64
CA LEU A 321 3.13 15.60 8.89
C LEU A 321 2.59 16.98 8.48
N GLY A 322 1.27 17.10 8.33
CA GLY A 322 0.59 18.37 8.12
C GLY A 322 0.43 18.80 6.67
N SER A 323 0.81 17.98 5.68
CA SER A 323 0.42 18.25 4.30
C SER A 323 -1.10 18.19 4.17
N ARG A 324 -1.70 19.31 3.74
CA ARG A 324 -3.15 19.39 3.48
C ARG A 324 -3.52 18.91 2.08
N ARG A 325 -2.55 18.84 1.17
CA ARG A 325 -2.74 18.55 -0.25
C ARG A 325 -1.56 17.74 -0.77
N SER A 326 -1.56 16.44 -0.47
CA SER A 326 -0.62 15.51 -1.07
C SER A 326 -1.21 14.86 -2.33
N ALA A 327 -0.35 14.58 -3.31
CA ALA A 327 -0.72 13.81 -4.49
C ALA A 327 0.46 12.95 -4.91
N VAL A 328 0.19 11.67 -5.21
CA VAL A 328 1.19 10.73 -5.70
C VAL A 328 0.73 10.10 -7.01
N GLU A 329 1.48 10.37 -8.07
CA GLU A 329 1.26 9.81 -9.40
C GLU A 329 2.37 8.84 -9.76
N HIS A 330 2.02 7.59 -10.07
CA HIS A 330 2.96 6.58 -10.56
C HIS A 330 3.16 6.76 -12.07
N THR A 331 4.22 7.48 -12.45
CA THR A 331 4.43 8.00 -13.80
C THR A 331 5.14 7.04 -14.76
N ALA A 332 5.91 6.08 -14.26
CA ALA A 332 6.51 5.02 -15.05
C ALA A 332 6.58 3.73 -14.25
N CYS A 333 6.39 2.57 -14.89
CA CYS A 333 6.30 1.27 -14.21
C CYS A 333 7.07 0.18 -14.95
N ARG A 334 7.81 -0.63 -14.21
CA ARG A 334 8.56 -1.78 -14.75
C ARG A 334 7.66 -2.86 -15.35
N HIS A 335 6.49 -3.08 -14.76
CA HIS A 335 5.48 -3.97 -15.34
C HIS A 335 4.88 -3.45 -16.66
N ARG A 336 5.15 -2.19 -17.03
CA ARG A 336 4.76 -1.57 -18.31
C ARG A 336 5.96 -1.30 -19.21
N GLY A 337 7.08 -2.02 -18.99
CA GLY A 337 8.28 -1.94 -19.81
C GLY A 337 9.23 -0.78 -19.49
N ALA A 338 8.94 0.05 -18.47
CA ALA A 338 9.89 1.07 -18.05
C ALA A 338 11.12 0.43 -17.35
N PRO A 339 12.31 1.04 -17.44
CA PRO A 339 13.50 0.48 -16.77
C PRO A 339 13.42 0.53 -15.24
N ARG A 340 12.60 1.44 -14.70
CA ARG A 340 12.43 1.71 -13.26
C ARG A 340 11.01 2.18 -12.97
N CYS A 341 10.54 1.98 -11.75
CA CYS A 341 9.28 2.59 -11.32
C CYS A 341 9.54 4.02 -10.86
N THR A 342 8.72 4.98 -11.25
CA THR A 342 8.87 6.38 -10.84
C THR A 342 7.56 6.95 -10.36
N TRP A 343 7.63 7.80 -9.33
CA TRP A 343 6.48 8.54 -8.82
C TRP A 343 6.78 10.04 -8.82
N SER A 344 5.81 10.83 -9.27
CA SER A 344 5.76 12.27 -9.03
C SER A 344 4.95 12.53 -7.77
N ILE A 345 5.51 13.29 -6.84
CA ILE A 345 4.96 13.47 -5.50
C ILE A 345 4.92 14.98 -5.20
N SER A 346 3.78 15.49 -4.74
CA SER A 346 3.63 16.86 -4.23
C SER A 346 2.97 16.86 -2.84
N TRP A 347 3.25 17.86 -2.01
CA TRP A 347 2.75 17.98 -0.64
C TRP A 347 2.57 19.42 -0.16
#